data_AF-A0A233S9T1-F1
#
_entry.id   AF-A0A233S9T1-F1
#
_cell.length_a   1.000
_cell.length_b   1.000
_cell.length_c   1.000
_cell.angle_alpha   90.00
_cell.angle_beta   90.00
_cell.angle_gamma   90.00
#
_symmetry.space_group_name_H-M   'P 1'
#
loop_
_entity.id
_entity.type
_entity.pdbx_description
1 polymer ?
#
loop_
_entity_poly.entity_id
_entity_poly.type
_entity_poly.pdbx_seq_one_letter_code
_entity_poly.pdbx_strand_id
1 'polypeptide(L)'
;MTDPEIEIFWPSSLPTTSATEAQDLLRQAGIDSSCMLVPPRRAAVDVVLVLVSSAVLEPFLGTLFRRVAEETHQGLRSFVDRLIRQPAEDAPAPKSVVFELPTGGRVTFTHSLPEEAYEQAVGLDARDARWTWDSRRAIWTPA
;
A
#
# COMPACT_ATOMS: atom_id res chain seq x y z
N MET A 1 -16.59 -16.51 2.41
CA MET A 1 -15.98 -15.17 2.31
C MET A 1 -15.31 -15.11 0.96
N THR A 2 -15.63 -14.10 0.15
CA THR A 2 -14.88 -13.81 -1.08
C THR A 2 -13.46 -13.42 -0.65
N ASP A 3 -12.44 -14.09 -1.19
CA ASP A 3 -11.06 -13.71 -0.90
C ASP A 3 -10.80 -12.27 -1.39
N PRO A 4 -9.95 -11.52 -0.68
CA PRO A 4 -9.59 -10.18 -1.10
C PRO A 4 -8.88 -10.21 -2.47
N GLU A 5 -9.28 -9.33 -3.38
CA GLU A 5 -8.62 -9.10 -4.66
C GLU A 5 -7.91 -7.75 -4.63
N ILE A 6 -6.67 -7.73 -5.11
CA ILE A 6 -5.80 -6.54 -5.08
C ILE A 6 -5.36 -6.21 -6.50
N GLU A 7 -5.54 -4.95 -6.90
CA GLU A 7 -4.99 -4.42 -8.14
C GLU A 7 -3.90 -3.40 -7.82
N ILE A 8 -2.69 -3.63 -8.31
CA ILE A 8 -1.56 -2.71 -8.18
C ILE A 8 -1.42 -1.95 -9.49
N PHE A 9 -1.65 -0.64 -9.46
CA PHE A 9 -1.39 0.25 -10.58
C PHE A 9 0.01 0.85 -10.42
N TRP A 10 0.93 0.37 -11.25
CA TRP A 10 2.35 0.71 -11.20
C TRP A 10 2.73 1.72 -12.29
N PRO A 11 3.45 2.81 -11.98
CA PRO A 11 3.89 3.76 -12.99
C PRO A 11 4.80 3.10 -14.04
N SER A 12 4.42 3.16 -15.32
CA SER A 12 5.16 2.51 -16.41
C SER A 12 6.56 3.11 -16.66
N SER A 13 6.86 4.26 -16.05
CA SER A 13 8.18 4.90 -16.06
C SER A 13 9.16 4.32 -15.04
N LEU A 14 8.70 3.48 -14.11
CA LEU A 14 9.52 2.92 -13.03
C LEU A 14 9.88 1.46 -13.31
N PRO A 15 11.04 0.98 -12.81
CA PRO A 15 11.41 -0.44 -12.87
C PRO A 15 10.32 -1.32 -12.26
N THR A 16 10.06 -2.48 -12.86
CA THR A 16 8.95 -3.36 -12.45
C THR A 16 9.33 -4.38 -11.38
N THR A 17 10.63 -4.53 -11.05
CA THR A 17 11.11 -5.52 -10.07
C THR A 17 10.37 -5.42 -8.74
N SER A 18 10.25 -4.23 -8.17
CA SER A 18 9.53 -3.98 -6.91
C SER A 18 8.05 -4.35 -6.99
N ALA A 19 7.40 -4.10 -8.14
CA ALA A 19 6.00 -4.47 -8.37
C ALA A 19 5.83 -5.99 -8.42
N THR A 20 6.73 -6.69 -9.11
CA THR A 20 6.76 -8.16 -9.19
C THR A 20 6.99 -8.78 -7.81
N GLU A 21 7.97 -8.28 -7.05
CA GLU A 21 8.28 -8.77 -5.69
C GLU A 21 7.13 -8.57 -4.70
N ALA A 22 6.39 -7.46 -4.83
CA ALA A 22 5.19 -7.20 -4.05
C ALA A 22 4.04 -8.14 -4.45
N GLN A 23 3.85 -8.39 -5.75
CA GLN A 23 2.83 -9.34 -6.22
C GLN A 23 3.14 -10.77 -5.78
N ASP A 24 4.41 -11.19 -5.83
CA ASP A 24 4.83 -12.51 -5.36
C ASP A 24 4.61 -12.68 -3.85
N LEU A 25 4.81 -11.62 -3.06
CA LEU A 25 4.50 -11.63 -1.63
C LEU A 25 3.01 -11.89 -1.37
N LEU A 26 2.13 -11.21 -2.11
CA LEU A 26 0.68 -11.40 -2.00
C LEU A 26 0.26 -12.82 -2.41
N ARG A 27 0.84 -13.35 -3.49
CA ARG A 27 0.57 -14.71 -3.95
C ARG A 27 1.03 -15.77 -2.95
N GLN A 28 2.20 -15.61 -2.35
CA GLN A 28 2.70 -16.51 -1.29
C GLN A 28 1.78 -16.50 -0.06
N ALA A 29 1.16 -15.36 0.21
CA ALA A 29 0.14 -15.18 1.24
C ALA A 29 -1.27 -15.64 0.80
N GLY A 30 -1.41 -16.27 -0.38
CA GLY A 30 -2.69 -16.81 -0.87
C GLY A 30 -3.72 -15.74 -1.23
N ILE A 31 -3.28 -14.56 -1.66
CA ILE A 31 -4.14 -13.45 -2.08
C ILE A 31 -4.05 -13.29 -3.58
N ASP A 32 -5.21 -13.21 -4.23
CA ASP A 32 -5.26 -12.94 -5.65
C ASP A 32 -4.89 -11.48 -5.93
N SER A 33 -3.96 -11.30 -6.85
CA SER A 33 -3.40 -9.98 -7.13
C SER A 33 -2.99 -9.83 -8.59
N SER A 34 -3.32 -8.66 -9.14
CA SER A 34 -2.89 -8.23 -10.46
C SER A 34 -2.01 -6.98 -10.37
N CYS A 35 -1.11 -6.81 -11.33
CA CYS A 35 -0.31 -5.61 -11.46
C CYS A 35 -0.46 -5.06 -12.88
N MET A 36 -0.92 -3.82 -12.99
CA MET A 36 -1.12 -3.12 -14.26
C MET A 36 -0.16 -1.94 -14.37
N LEU A 37 0.56 -1.85 -15.49
CA LEU A 37 1.38 -0.69 -15.80
C LEU A 37 0.50 0.47 -16.27
N VAL A 38 0.58 1.61 -15.59
CA VAL A 38 -0.18 2.82 -15.94
C VAL A 38 0.74 3.92 -16.48
N PRO A 39 0.31 4.65 -17.54
CA PRO A 39 1.07 5.79 -18.02
C PRO A 39 1.25 6.84 -16.91
N PRO A 40 2.45 7.43 -16.76
CA PRO A 40 2.69 8.46 -15.77
C PRO A 40 1.85 9.70 -16.08
N ARG A 41 0.84 9.97 -15.25
CA ARG A 41 0.15 11.28 -15.25
C ARG A 41 1.00 12.24 -14.44
N ARG A 42 1.13 13.51 -14.86
CA ARG A 42 2.06 14.52 -14.29
C ARG A 42 2.08 14.64 -12.75
N ALA A 43 1.02 14.25 -12.04
CA ALA A 43 0.94 14.29 -10.57
C ALA A 43 1.10 12.93 -9.87
N ALA A 44 1.16 11.81 -10.61
CA ALA A 44 1.16 10.44 -10.09
C ALA A 44 2.38 9.61 -10.56
N VAL A 45 3.37 10.26 -11.18
CA VAL A 45 4.58 9.59 -11.70
C VAL A 45 5.33 8.82 -10.62
N ASP A 46 5.25 9.30 -9.37
CA ASP A 46 5.97 8.76 -8.23
C ASP A 46 5.02 8.06 -7.23
N VAL A 47 3.81 7.69 -7.62
CA VAL A 47 2.80 7.11 -6.72
C VAL A 47 2.36 5.75 -7.22
N VAL A 48 2.39 4.75 -6.35
CA VAL A 48 1.76 3.45 -6.60
C VAL A 48 0.38 3.47 -5.97
N LEU A 49 -0.62 3.06 -6.74
CA LEU A 49 -1.99 2.89 -6.25
C LEU A 49 -2.27 1.39 -6.07
N VAL A 50 -2.67 1.01 -4.86
CA VAL A 50 -3.10 -0.33 -4.50
C VAL A 50 -4.60 -0.25 -4.27
N LEU A 51 -5.38 -0.74 -5.24
CA LEU A 51 -6.82 -0.81 -5.12
C LEU A 51 -7.21 -2.13 -4.45
N VAL A 52 -8.07 -2.00 -3.46
CA VAL A 52 -8.49 -3.09 -2.58
C VAL A 52 -9.96 -3.35 -2.84
N SER A 53 -10.32 -4.48 -3.45
CA SER A 53 -11.72 -4.73 -3.85
C SER A 53 -12.69 -4.92 -2.67
N SER A 54 -12.18 -5.06 -1.44
CA SER A 54 -13.01 -5.23 -0.25
C SER A 54 -13.62 -3.90 0.23
N ALA A 55 -14.82 -3.96 0.81
CA ALA A 55 -15.54 -2.77 1.26
C ALA A 55 -15.01 -2.12 2.55
N VAL A 56 -14.04 -2.72 3.26
CA VAL A 56 -13.55 -2.19 4.55
C VAL A 56 -12.03 -2.34 4.69
N LEU A 57 -11.33 -1.22 4.90
CA LEU A 57 -9.86 -1.19 4.95
C LEU A 57 -9.30 -1.89 6.18
N GLU A 58 -9.79 -1.62 7.39
CA GLU A 58 -9.27 -2.22 8.64
C GLU A 58 -9.30 -3.77 8.62
N PRO A 59 -10.45 -4.46 8.39
CA PRO A 59 -10.49 -5.92 8.32
C PRO A 59 -9.63 -6.47 7.17
N PHE A 60 -9.52 -5.70 6.08
CA PHE A 60 -8.68 -6.05 4.96
C PHE A 60 -7.20 -5.97 5.30
N LEU A 61 -6.67 -4.83 5.76
CA LEU A 61 -5.27 -4.70 6.17
C LEU A 61 -4.96 -5.71 7.28
N GLY A 62 -5.88 -5.85 8.24
CA GLY A 62 -5.92 -6.88 9.27
C GLY A 62 -5.63 -8.30 8.75
N THR A 63 -6.38 -8.71 7.74
CA THR A 63 -6.32 -10.07 7.16
C THR A 63 -5.16 -10.21 6.18
N LEU A 64 -5.02 -9.26 5.26
CA LEU A 64 -3.99 -9.17 4.23
C LEU A 64 -2.60 -9.33 4.85
N PHE A 65 -2.28 -8.49 5.84
CA PHE A 65 -0.91 -8.42 6.33
C PHE A 65 -0.59 -9.45 7.39
N ARG A 66 -1.61 -10.02 8.04
CA ARG A 66 -1.42 -11.22 8.86
C ARG A 66 -1.08 -12.46 8.03
N ARG A 67 -1.48 -12.50 6.75
CA ARG A 67 -1.04 -13.57 5.83
C ARG A 67 0.39 -13.35 5.34
N VAL A 68 0.89 -12.11 5.39
CA VAL A 68 2.25 -11.72 5.00
C VAL A 68 3.26 -11.88 6.14
N ALA A 69 2.84 -11.61 7.38
CA ALA A 69 3.67 -11.73 8.58
C ALA A 69 2.81 -12.16 9.78
N GLU A 70 3.43 -12.68 10.85
CA GLU A 70 2.70 -13.06 12.07
C GLU A 70 1.95 -11.87 12.70
N GLU A 71 2.54 -10.68 12.63
CA GLU A 71 1.95 -9.42 13.08
C GLU A 71 1.50 -8.55 11.90
N THR A 72 0.25 -8.08 11.96
CA THR A 72 -0.38 -7.34 10.85
C THR A 72 0.39 -6.06 10.46
N HIS A 73 0.87 -5.26 11.42
CA HIS A 73 1.57 -4.01 11.10
C HIS A 73 2.94 -4.28 10.45
N GLN A 74 3.63 -5.35 10.84
CA GLN A 74 4.89 -5.76 10.22
C GLN A 74 4.70 -6.24 8.78
N GLY A 75 3.59 -6.94 8.50
CA GLY A 75 3.24 -7.33 7.14
C GLY A 75 2.90 -6.12 6.26
N LEU A 76 2.18 -5.13 6.80
CA LEU A 76 1.86 -3.87 6.11
C LEU A 76 3.14 -3.13 5.76
N ARG A 77 4.01 -2.96 6.75
CA ARG A 77 5.32 -2.33 6.56
C ARG A 77 6.14 -3.09 5.52
N SER A 78 6.24 -4.41 5.62
CA SER A 78 7.02 -5.24 4.69
C SER A 78 6.53 -5.10 3.25
N PHE A 79 5.21 -5.06 3.04
CA PHE A 79 4.62 -4.88 1.71
C PHE A 79 4.85 -3.47 1.17
N VAL A 80 4.60 -2.44 1.99
CA VAL A 80 4.85 -1.03 1.64
C VAL A 80 6.34 -0.82 1.32
N ASP A 81 7.24 -1.31 2.17
CA ASP A 81 8.68 -1.19 1.96
C ASP A 81 9.09 -1.83 0.63
N ARG A 82 8.56 -3.00 0.24
CA ARG A 82 8.87 -3.60 -1.07
C ARG A 82 8.45 -2.72 -2.25
N LEU A 83 7.32 -2.03 -2.15
CA LEU A 83 6.83 -1.16 -3.22
C LEU A 83 7.61 0.16 -3.34
N ILE A 84 8.08 0.70 -2.22
CA ILE A 84 8.77 2.01 -2.18
C ILE A 84 10.30 1.87 -2.21
N ARG A 85 10.83 0.68 -1.87
CA ARG A 85 12.27 0.44 -1.80
C ARG A 85 12.91 0.53 -3.18
N GLN A 86 14.02 1.27 -3.21
CA GLN A 86 14.89 1.33 -4.36
C GLN A 86 15.65 -0.01 -4.51
N PRO A 87 15.56 -0.69 -5.68
CA PRO A 87 16.35 -1.89 -5.93
C PRO A 87 17.85 -1.59 -6.12
N ALA A 88 18.23 -0.35 -6.45
CA ALA A 88 19.60 0.12 -6.59
C ALA A 88 19.71 1.59 -6.14
N GLU A 89 20.90 2.02 -5.70
CA GLU A 89 21.17 3.32 -5.03
C GLU A 89 20.75 4.56 -5.84
N ASP A 90 20.59 4.43 -7.17
CA ASP A 90 20.18 5.51 -8.08
C ASP A 90 18.92 5.20 -8.92
N ALA A 91 18.21 4.10 -8.65
CA ALA A 91 17.01 3.76 -9.39
C ALA A 91 15.83 4.64 -8.98
N PRO A 92 15.01 5.13 -9.94
CA PRO A 92 13.78 5.83 -9.60
C PRO A 92 12.82 4.85 -8.92
N ALA A 93 12.25 5.27 -7.80
CA ALA A 93 11.27 4.50 -7.04
C ALA A 93 10.04 5.38 -6.74
N PRO A 94 8.88 4.77 -6.44
CA PRO A 94 7.75 5.51 -5.95
C PRO A 94 8.10 6.28 -4.67
N LYS A 95 7.52 7.45 -4.48
CA LYS A 95 7.59 8.24 -3.24
C LYS A 95 6.53 7.82 -2.22
N SER A 96 5.43 7.24 -2.69
CA SER A 96 4.31 6.83 -1.83
C SER A 96 3.50 5.67 -2.41
N VAL A 97 2.88 4.92 -1.52
CA VAL A 97 1.86 3.91 -1.82
C VAL A 97 0.53 4.41 -1.31
N VAL A 98 -0.49 4.44 -2.16
CA VAL A 98 -1.86 4.80 -1.79
C VAL A 98 -2.68 3.53 -1.80
N PHE A 99 -3.28 3.19 -0.66
CA PHE A 99 -4.36 2.20 -0.61
C PHE A 99 -5.68 2.91 -0.88
N GLU A 100 -6.46 2.41 -1.83
CA GLU A 100 -7.77 2.95 -2.18
C GLU A 100 -8.86 1.88 -2.12
N LEU A 101 -9.98 2.24 -1.50
CA LEU A 101 -11.18 1.43 -1.43
C LEU A 101 -12.19 1.83 -2.53
N PRO A 102 -13.06 0.91 -2.97
CA PRO A 102 -14.16 1.18 -3.90
C PRO A 102 -15.12 2.27 -3.41
N THR A 103 -15.21 2.46 -2.09
CA THR A 103 -16.03 3.48 -1.44
C THR A 103 -15.41 4.89 -1.53
N GLY A 104 -14.17 5.02 -2.00
CA GLY A 104 -13.45 6.29 -2.16
C GLY A 104 -12.48 6.62 -1.02
N GLY A 105 -12.42 5.76 -0.01
CA GLY A 105 -11.47 5.80 1.09
C GLY A 105 -10.01 5.65 0.65
N ARG A 106 -9.10 6.43 1.25
CA ARG A 106 -7.67 6.39 0.91
C ARG A 106 -6.74 6.49 2.11
N VAL A 107 -5.63 5.77 2.09
CA VAL A 107 -4.53 5.93 3.06
C VAL A 107 -3.21 5.99 2.30
N THR A 108 -2.41 7.03 2.57
CA THR A 108 -1.13 7.25 1.87
C THR A 108 0.04 6.91 2.77
N PHE A 109 0.87 5.96 2.34
CA PHE A 109 2.12 5.56 2.98
C PHE A 109 3.32 6.14 2.24
N THR A 110 4.32 6.64 2.96
CA THR A 110 5.54 7.22 2.42
C THR A 110 6.78 6.52 2.97
N HIS A 111 7.93 6.71 2.33
CA HIS A 111 9.19 6.05 2.71
C HIS A 111 9.67 6.34 4.15
N SER A 112 9.24 7.45 4.75
CA SER A 112 9.71 7.91 6.06
C SER A 112 8.70 7.70 7.18
N LEU A 113 7.74 6.79 7.00
CA LEU A 113 6.79 6.47 8.07
C LEU A 113 7.46 5.69 9.20
N PRO A 114 7.28 6.11 10.46
CA PRO A 114 7.79 5.38 11.61
C PRO A 114 6.91 4.16 11.89
N GLU A 115 7.39 3.26 12.76
CA GLU A 115 6.72 2.01 13.10
C GLU A 115 5.30 2.23 13.66
N GLU A 116 5.14 3.24 14.51
CA GLU A 116 3.87 3.62 15.13
C GLU A 116 2.82 4.04 14.09
N ALA A 117 3.24 4.56 12.94
CA ALA A 117 2.31 4.88 11.85
C ALA A 117 1.71 3.61 11.26
N TYR A 118 2.49 2.54 11.13
CA TYR A 118 2.02 1.24 10.65
C TYR A 118 1.12 0.56 11.67
N GLU A 119 1.45 0.64 12.96
CA GLU A 119 0.60 0.13 14.04
C GLU A 119 -0.78 0.80 14.03
N GLN A 120 -0.82 2.13 13.95
CA GLN A 120 -2.07 2.89 13.91
C GLN A 120 -2.85 2.64 12.61
N ALA A 121 -2.16 2.47 11.49
CA ALA A 121 -2.79 2.31 10.18
C ALA A 121 -3.67 1.06 10.09
N VAL A 122 -3.33 -0.01 10.80
CA VAL A 122 -4.12 -1.25 10.84
C VAL A 122 -5.53 -1.01 11.37
N GLY A 123 -5.72 -0.06 12.28
CA GLY A 123 -7.00 0.28 12.90
C GLY A 123 -7.77 1.43 12.25
N LEU A 124 -7.32 1.93 11.09
CA LEU A 124 -8.00 3.05 10.42
C LEU A 124 -9.30 2.61 9.74
N ASP A 125 -10.39 3.28 10.10
CA ASP A 125 -11.59 3.27 9.27
C ASP A 125 -11.46 4.32 8.15
N ALA A 126 -11.01 3.86 6.99
CA ALA A 126 -10.81 4.72 5.84
C ALA A 126 -12.00 4.78 4.89
N ARG A 127 -13.15 4.13 5.17
CA ARG A 127 -14.26 3.91 4.20
C ARG A 127 -14.53 5.10 3.28
N ASP A 128 -14.66 6.30 3.84
CA ASP A 128 -14.99 7.51 3.08
C ASP A 128 -14.03 8.68 3.36
N ALA A 129 -12.86 8.40 3.93
CA ALA A 129 -11.90 9.42 4.36
C ALA A 129 -10.53 9.21 3.70
N ARG A 130 -9.80 10.31 3.52
CA ARG A 130 -8.43 10.31 3.04
C ARG A 130 -7.52 10.53 4.22
N TRP A 131 -6.59 9.62 4.48
CA TRP A 131 -5.70 9.70 5.62
C TRP A 131 -4.27 9.96 5.17
N THR A 132 -3.64 10.91 5.86
CA THR A 132 -2.21 11.21 5.76
C THR A 132 -1.60 11.24 7.15
N TRP A 133 -0.33 10.84 7.24
CA TRP A 133 0.39 10.85 8.51
C TRP A 133 0.88 12.27 8.84
N ASP A 134 0.50 12.78 10.01
CA ASP A 134 1.08 14.00 10.57
C ASP A 134 2.29 13.62 11.45
N SER A 135 3.50 13.81 10.91
CA SER A 135 4.74 13.50 11.62
C SER A 135 4.98 14.36 12.86
N ARG A 136 4.36 15.55 12.96
CA ARG A 136 4.50 16.43 14.13
C ARG A 136 3.65 15.94 15.30
N ARG A 137 2.51 15.34 15.00
CA ARG A 137 1.54 14.87 15.98
C ARG A 137 1.58 13.36 16.20
N ALA A 138 2.37 12.65 15.39
CA ALA A 138 2.47 11.19 15.38
C ALA A 138 1.08 10.52 15.30
N ILE A 139 0.22 11.06 14.44
CA ILE A 139 -1.15 10.57 14.26
C ILE A 139 -1.56 10.65 12.79
N TRP A 140 -2.42 9.73 12.37
CA TRP A 140 -3.13 9.85 11.11
C TRP A 140 -4.19 10.96 11.20
N THR A 141 -4.22 11.83 10.19
CA THR A 141 -5.21 12.90 10.08
C THR A 141 -6.01 12.77 8.79
N PRO A 142 -7.33 13.03 8.82
CA PRO A 142 -8.10 13.16 7.60
C PRO A 142 -7.63 14.39 6.80
N ALA A 143 -7.40 14.21 5.51
CA ALA A 143 -6.92 15.22 4.56
C ALA A 143 -8.05 15.89 3.77
#